data_AF-A0A9E2XQR7-F1
#
_entry.id   AF-A0A9E2XQR7-F1
#
_cell.length_a   1.000
_cell.length_b   1.000
_cell.length_c   1.000
_cell.angle_alpha   90.00
_cell.angle_beta   90.00
_cell.angle_gamma   90.00
#
_symmetry.space_group_name_H-M   'P 1'
#
loop_
_entity.id
_entity.type
_entity.pdbx_description
1 polymer ?
#
loop_
_entity_poly.entity_id
_entity_poly.type
_entity_poly.pdbx_seq_one_letter_code
_entity_poly.pdbx_strand_id
1 'polypeptide(L)'
;MKTRPFLLPLILAVLGLSQTVKADPTVISTLTGCYDCQVNDTPTLFISNTTAFAFTNVQMTLTGYQGLNNGIVQSRSLSDIGANSTLTFNWSEGNSAGNLFSYDYDDEYSGTASASSGFFGQLPYNPICDPQSNIYGRSYCAQTGNFYVTITAMWNGNPIYSQFGPDPNGPGNVSNAAGVFVGWEGLDPNGWSETNYDVHSGQIIGVLANIYEGTPPPVELNSVPEPESLGLVGISLLGLGLSRRKMLPRPGPAR
;
A
#
# COMPACT_ATOMS: atom_id res chain seq x y z
N MET A 1 -58.27 -35.47 -0.80
CA MET A 1 -56.91 -35.35 -1.38
C MET A 1 -56.12 -34.36 -0.54
N LYS A 2 -55.11 -34.81 0.21
CA LYS A 2 -54.24 -33.96 1.05
C LYS A 2 -52.88 -33.85 0.37
N THR A 3 -52.58 -32.67 -0.16
CA THR A 3 -51.26 -32.32 -0.72
C THR A 3 -50.27 -32.11 0.41
N ARG A 4 -49.14 -32.83 0.37
CA ARG A 4 -48.00 -32.61 1.26
C ARG A 4 -47.02 -31.67 0.55
N PRO A 5 -46.50 -30.62 1.20
CA PRO A 5 -45.43 -29.82 0.62
C PRO A 5 -44.09 -30.55 0.77
N PHE A 6 -43.36 -30.66 -0.34
CA PHE A 6 -41.95 -31.02 -0.37
C PHE A 6 -41.15 -29.76 -0.03
N LEU A 7 -40.42 -29.79 1.09
CA LEU A 7 -39.39 -28.80 1.41
C LEU A 7 -38.05 -29.30 0.83
N LEU A 8 -37.53 -28.60 -0.17
CA LEU A 8 -36.13 -28.74 -0.61
C LEU A 8 -35.23 -27.99 0.39
N PRO A 9 -34.13 -28.58 0.87
CA PRO A 9 -33.08 -27.81 1.53
C PRO A 9 -32.22 -27.11 0.48
N LEU A 10 -32.17 -25.78 0.54
CA LEU A 10 -31.18 -24.95 -0.14
C LEU A 10 -29.86 -25.08 0.63
N ILE A 11 -28.91 -25.84 0.10
CA ILE A 11 -27.54 -25.92 0.63
C ILE A 11 -26.77 -24.74 0.06
N LEU A 12 -26.57 -23.70 0.88
CA LEU A 12 -25.67 -22.59 0.57
C LEU A 12 -24.24 -23.02 0.94
N ALA A 13 -23.49 -23.54 -0.03
CA ALA A 13 -22.08 -23.83 0.14
C ALA A 13 -21.28 -22.51 0.07
N VAL A 14 -20.97 -21.93 1.23
CA VAL A 14 -19.96 -20.86 1.33
C VAL A 14 -18.59 -21.53 1.15
N LEU A 15 -18.09 -21.55 -0.08
CA LEU A 15 -16.69 -21.84 -0.38
C LEU A 15 -15.85 -20.65 0.09
N GLY A 16 -15.64 -20.55 1.40
CA GLY A 16 -14.58 -19.74 1.95
C GLY A 16 -13.25 -20.41 1.60
N LEU A 17 -12.63 -20.02 0.48
CA LEU A 17 -11.21 -20.29 0.29
C LEU A 17 -10.48 -19.58 1.41
N SER A 18 -10.17 -20.33 2.48
CA SER A 18 -9.20 -19.92 3.47
C SER A 18 -7.86 -19.83 2.75
N GLN A 19 -7.54 -18.65 2.20
CA GLN A 19 -6.20 -18.36 1.73
C GLN A 19 -5.31 -18.48 2.95
N THR A 20 -4.57 -19.58 3.02
CA THR A 20 -3.64 -19.82 4.11
C THR A 20 -2.53 -18.80 3.91
N VAL A 21 -2.57 -17.71 4.67
CA VAL A 21 -1.49 -16.73 4.72
C VAL A 21 -0.23 -17.51 5.12
N LYS A 22 0.70 -17.66 4.19
CA LYS A 22 1.99 -18.32 4.45
C LYS A 22 2.69 -17.49 5.52
N ALA A 23 2.93 -18.11 6.68
CA ALA A 23 3.46 -17.43 7.87
C ALA A 23 4.83 -16.77 7.64
N ASP A 24 5.57 -17.21 6.61
CA ASP A 24 6.81 -16.59 6.14
C ASP A 24 6.76 -16.47 4.61
N PRO A 25 6.42 -15.29 4.06
CA PRO A 25 6.42 -15.10 2.62
C PRO A 25 7.86 -15.21 2.10
N THR A 26 8.07 -16.11 1.14
CA THR A 26 9.40 -16.32 0.53
C THR A 26 9.70 -15.16 -0.39
N VAL A 27 10.83 -14.47 -0.16
CA VAL A 27 11.32 -13.43 -1.07
C VAL A 27 11.75 -14.10 -2.38
N ILE A 28 11.10 -13.72 -3.46
CA ILE A 28 11.34 -14.20 -4.83
C ILE A 28 12.34 -13.28 -5.54
N SER A 29 12.21 -11.97 -5.34
CA SER A 29 13.05 -10.96 -5.98
C SER A 29 12.90 -9.61 -5.26
N THR A 30 13.52 -8.56 -5.79
CA THR A 30 13.56 -7.22 -5.18
C THR A 30 13.21 -6.10 -6.16
N LEU A 31 12.82 -4.96 -5.61
CA LEU A 31 12.61 -3.71 -6.33
C LEU A 31 13.58 -2.67 -5.79
N THR A 32 14.04 -1.82 -6.69
CA THR A 32 14.77 -0.59 -6.36
C THR A 32 14.11 0.56 -7.09
N GLY A 33 14.50 1.78 -6.78
CA GLY A 33 13.99 2.95 -7.49
C GLY A 33 14.91 4.13 -7.33
N CYS A 34 14.54 5.23 -7.95
CA CYS A 34 15.21 6.50 -7.80
C CYS A 34 14.34 7.63 -8.31
N TYR A 35 14.75 8.83 -7.96
CA TYR A 35 14.19 10.08 -8.45
C TYR A 35 15.25 10.79 -9.31
N ASP A 36 14.82 11.33 -10.46
CA ASP A 36 15.68 12.03 -11.42
C ASP A 36 16.98 11.27 -11.79
N CYS A 37 16.85 9.97 -12.02
CA CYS A 37 17.97 9.11 -12.36
C CYS A 37 17.93 8.60 -13.80
N GLN A 38 16.77 8.65 -14.44
CA GLN A 38 16.54 8.24 -15.83
C GLN A 38 15.86 9.35 -16.63
N VAL A 39 14.89 10.03 -16.00
CA VAL A 39 14.13 11.13 -16.59
C VAL A 39 14.02 12.22 -15.53
N ASN A 40 14.22 13.48 -15.96
CA ASN A 40 14.12 14.65 -15.10
C ASN A 40 12.75 14.77 -14.46
N ASP A 41 12.71 15.14 -13.18
CA ASP A 41 11.50 15.21 -12.34
C ASP A 41 10.70 13.93 -12.20
N THR A 42 11.23 12.80 -12.64
CA THR A 42 10.39 11.62 -12.80
C THR A 42 10.82 10.49 -11.89
N PRO A 43 9.88 9.91 -11.14
CA PRO A 43 10.14 8.69 -10.42
C PRO A 43 10.38 7.50 -11.34
N THR A 44 11.29 6.64 -10.92
CA THR A 44 11.67 5.44 -11.65
C THR A 44 11.68 4.23 -10.71
N LEU A 45 11.08 3.12 -11.16
CA LEU A 45 11.23 1.81 -10.54
C LEU A 45 12.03 0.86 -11.42
N PHE A 46 12.89 0.08 -10.76
CA PHE A 46 13.54 -1.08 -11.36
C PHE A 46 12.99 -2.34 -10.70
N ILE A 47 12.23 -3.11 -11.47
CA ILE A 47 11.65 -4.37 -11.01
C ILE A 47 12.55 -5.49 -11.52
N SER A 48 13.38 -6.02 -10.62
CA SER A 48 14.28 -7.12 -10.97
C SER A 48 13.54 -8.46 -10.92
N ASN A 49 13.79 -9.32 -11.89
CA ASN A 49 13.41 -10.73 -11.88
C ASN A 49 14.69 -11.56 -11.93
N THR A 50 15.24 -11.90 -10.76
CA THR A 50 16.45 -12.73 -10.65
C THR A 50 16.14 -14.24 -10.73
N THR A 51 14.92 -14.61 -11.11
CA THR A 51 14.47 -16.01 -11.12
C THR A 51 14.61 -16.63 -12.51
N ALA A 52 14.42 -17.95 -12.58
CA ALA A 52 14.42 -18.70 -13.83
C ALA A 52 13.11 -18.61 -14.65
N PHE A 53 12.05 -18.01 -14.11
CA PHE A 53 10.75 -17.90 -14.79
C PHE A 53 10.38 -16.43 -15.01
N ALA A 54 9.67 -16.14 -16.09
CA ALA A 54 9.17 -14.79 -16.33
C ALA A 54 8.09 -14.38 -15.32
N PHE A 55 7.99 -13.08 -15.05
CA PHE A 55 6.82 -12.48 -14.42
C PHE A 55 5.89 -12.05 -15.55
N THR A 56 4.67 -12.59 -15.57
CA THR A 56 3.67 -12.30 -16.61
C THR A 56 2.44 -11.64 -16.03
N ASN A 57 1.67 -10.91 -16.84
CA ASN A 57 0.49 -10.16 -16.40
C ASN A 57 0.83 -9.17 -15.27
N VAL A 58 1.95 -8.47 -15.43
CA VAL A 58 2.44 -7.53 -14.42
C VAL A 58 1.52 -6.33 -14.36
N GLN A 59 1.00 -6.03 -13.16
CA GLN A 59 0.17 -4.86 -12.90
C GLN A 59 0.71 -4.07 -11.73
N MET A 60 0.71 -2.75 -11.86
CA MET A 60 1.03 -1.80 -10.82
C MET A 60 -0.22 -1.01 -10.46
N THR A 61 -0.50 -0.91 -9.17
CA THR A 61 -1.59 -0.11 -8.61
C THR A 61 -0.99 0.86 -7.60
N LEU A 62 -1.34 2.14 -7.77
CA LEU A 62 -1.01 3.21 -6.84
C LEU A 62 -2.26 3.59 -6.05
N THR A 63 -2.09 3.74 -4.74
CA THR A 63 -3.16 4.13 -3.82
C THR A 63 -2.71 5.32 -3.00
N GLY A 64 -3.25 6.51 -3.27
CA GLY A 64 -2.97 7.71 -2.48
C GLY A 64 -3.52 7.59 -1.07
N TYR A 65 -2.74 8.02 -0.07
CA TYR A 65 -3.09 7.78 1.34
C TYR A 65 -3.12 9.02 2.23
N GLN A 66 -2.69 10.16 1.71
CA GLN A 66 -2.76 11.44 2.41
C GLN A 66 -2.92 12.58 1.40
N GLY A 67 -3.07 13.80 1.90
CA GLY A 67 -3.17 14.99 1.07
C GLY A 67 -4.39 14.99 0.14
N LEU A 68 -4.26 15.72 -0.96
CA LEU A 68 -5.27 15.87 -2.01
C LEU A 68 -5.56 14.54 -2.73
N ASN A 69 -4.59 13.62 -2.72
CA ASN A 69 -4.69 12.34 -3.40
C ASN A 69 -5.20 11.19 -2.52
N ASN A 70 -5.59 11.47 -1.28
CA ASN A 70 -6.10 10.45 -0.38
C ASN A 70 -7.32 9.71 -0.94
N GLY A 71 -7.21 8.38 -1.05
CA GLY A 71 -8.26 7.51 -1.56
C GLY A 71 -8.31 7.40 -3.08
N ILE A 72 -7.46 8.12 -3.83
CA ILE A 72 -7.32 7.93 -5.27
C ILE A 72 -6.61 6.58 -5.51
N VAL A 73 -7.16 5.78 -6.42
CA VAL A 73 -6.58 4.50 -6.85
C VAL A 73 -6.45 4.49 -8.36
N GLN A 74 -5.24 4.21 -8.85
CA GLN A 74 -4.96 4.10 -10.28
C GLN A 74 -4.14 2.85 -10.56
N SER A 75 -4.39 2.21 -11.71
CA SER A 75 -3.71 0.97 -12.09
C SER A 75 -3.19 1.03 -13.51
N ARG A 76 -2.05 0.39 -13.74
CA ARG A 76 -1.37 0.25 -15.02
C ARG A 76 -0.94 -1.19 -15.23
N SER A 77 -1.23 -1.74 -16.41
CA SER A 77 -0.59 -2.97 -16.87
C SER A 77 0.81 -2.63 -17.39
N LEU A 78 1.80 -3.41 -16.97
CA LEU A 78 3.19 -3.28 -17.39
C LEU A 78 3.55 -4.41 -18.37
N SER A 79 4.69 -4.28 -19.03
CA SER A 79 5.24 -5.38 -19.82
C SER A 79 5.67 -6.55 -18.94
N ASP A 80 5.58 -7.76 -19.49
CA ASP A 80 6.13 -8.96 -18.86
C ASP A 80 7.64 -8.81 -18.63
N ILE A 81 8.14 -9.40 -17.54
CA ILE A 81 9.55 -9.32 -17.14
C ILE A 81 10.18 -10.69 -17.31
N GLY A 82 11.05 -10.82 -18.31
CA GLY A 82 11.76 -12.07 -18.59
C GLY A 82 12.57 -12.59 -17.40
N ALA A 83 12.86 -13.88 -17.40
CA ALA A 83 13.77 -14.48 -16.43
C ALA A 83 15.16 -13.81 -16.48
N ASN A 84 15.77 -13.59 -15.32
CA ASN A 84 17.07 -12.91 -15.17
C ASN A 84 17.14 -11.54 -15.87
N SER A 85 16.05 -10.77 -15.81
CA SER A 85 15.97 -9.44 -16.42
C SER A 85 15.38 -8.40 -15.48
N THR A 86 15.49 -7.14 -15.85
CA THR A 86 14.95 -6.01 -15.07
C THR A 86 14.07 -5.16 -15.97
N LEU A 87 12.85 -4.86 -15.52
CA LEU A 87 12.02 -3.84 -16.12
C LEU A 87 12.34 -2.49 -15.48
N THR A 88 12.57 -1.48 -16.31
CA THR A 88 12.63 -0.07 -15.88
C THR A 88 11.29 0.56 -16.19
N PHE A 89 10.62 1.10 -15.18
CA PHE A 89 9.34 1.78 -15.31
C PHE A 89 9.50 3.22 -14.84
N ASN A 90 9.34 4.16 -15.77
CA ASN A 90 9.31 5.59 -15.49
C ASN A 90 7.86 6.05 -15.45
N TRP A 91 7.56 6.92 -14.50
CA TRP A 91 6.33 7.69 -14.55
C TRP A 91 6.35 8.52 -15.84
N SER A 92 5.22 8.65 -16.50
CA SER A 92 5.20 9.19 -17.88
C SER A 92 3.89 9.82 -18.28
N GLU A 93 2.91 9.84 -17.38
CA GLU A 93 1.63 10.44 -17.68
C GLU A 93 1.68 11.96 -17.56
N GLY A 94 0.82 12.63 -18.31
CA GLY A 94 0.72 14.08 -18.29
C GLY A 94 0.51 14.62 -16.86
N ASN A 95 1.13 15.78 -16.60
CA ASN A 95 0.92 16.56 -15.38
C ASN A 95 -0.55 17.01 -15.32
N SER A 96 -1.31 16.39 -14.41
CA SER A 96 -2.71 16.69 -14.16
C SER A 96 -3.07 16.27 -12.74
N ALA A 97 -3.56 17.22 -11.94
CA ALA A 97 -4.08 17.01 -10.59
C ALA A 97 -4.80 15.66 -10.37
N GLY A 98 -4.31 14.87 -9.42
CA GLY A 98 -4.87 13.58 -9.04
C GLY A 98 -4.34 12.41 -9.85
N ASN A 99 -3.28 12.60 -10.64
CA ASN A 99 -2.66 11.56 -11.44
C ASN A 99 -1.42 10.99 -10.76
N LEU A 100 -1.59 9.86 -10.08
CA LEU A 100 -0.54 9.17 -9.34
C LEU A 100 0.61 8.68 -10.23
N PHE A 101 0.44 8.65 -11.56
CA PHE A 101 1.46 8.25 -12.54
C PHE A 101 2.09 9.44 -13.30
N SER A 102 1.88 10.66 -12.81
CA SER A 102 2.46 11.87 -13.41
C SER A 102 4.00 11.87 -13.36
N TYR A 103 4.65 12.40 -14.39
CA TYR A 103 6.13 12.50 -14.46
C TYR A 103 6.73 13.68 -13.67
N ASP A 104 5.87 14.46 -13.03
CA ASP A 104 6.14 15.70 -12.30
C ASP A 104 4.98 15.95 -11.30
N TYR A 105 4.72 14.93 -10.49
CA TYR A 105 3.57 14.74 -9.61
C TYR A 105 3.54 15.74 -8.46
N ASP A 106 4.66 16.14 -7.89
CA ASP A 106 4.67 17.06 -6.76
C ASP A 106 4.34 18.50 -7.18
N ASP A 107 4.56 18.81 -8.45
CA ASP A 107 4.06 20.00 -9.14
C ASP A 107 2.67 19.84 -9.76
N GLU A 108 1.97 18.70 -9.59
CA GLU A 108 0.72 18.45 -10.35
C GLU A 108 -0.43 19.38 -9.99
N TYR A 109 -0.34 19.96 -8.80
CA TYR A 109 -1.29 20.94 -8.29
C TYR A 109 -0.81 22.37 -8.48
N SER A 110 0.38 22.60 -9.03
CA SER A 110 0.93 23.93 -9.28
C SER A 110 -0.06 24.78 -10.09
N GLY A 111 -0.34 26.00 -9.61
CA GLY A 111 -1.30 26.91 -10.24
C GLY A 111 -2.79 26.57 -10.05
N THR A 112 -3.14 25.49 -9.34
CA THR A 112 -4.52 25.27 -8.87
C THR A 112 -4.81 26.10 -7.62
N ALA A 113 -6.08 26.38 -7.33
CA ALA A 113 -6.47 27.03 -6.08
C ALA A 113 -6.00 26.25 -4.82
N SER A 114 -5.76 24.94 -4.98
CA SER A 114 -5.25 24.04 -3.94
C SER A 114 -3.75 24.21 -3.67
N ALA A 115 -2.94 24.65 -4.66
CA ALA A 115 -1.54 25.07 -4.45
C ALA A 115 -1.42 26.43 -3.76
N SER A 116 -2.53 27.16 -3.64
CA SER A 116 -2.57 28.50 -3.08
C SER A 116 -3.37 28.57 -1.79
N SER A 117 -2.77 28.16 -0.67
CA SER A 117 -3.07 28.82 0.61
C SER A 117 -2.00 29.83 1.03
N GLY A 118 -0.85 29.89 0.35
CA GLY A 118 0.28 30.74 0.78
C GLY A 118 0.20 32.24 0.47
N PHE A 119 -0.69 32.72 -0.41
CA PHE A 119 -0.55 34.10 -0.92
C PHE A 119 -1.19 35.21 -0.06
N PHE A 120 -2.16 34.90 0.82
CA PHE A 120 -2.72 35.92 1.75
C PHE A 120 -3.17 35.36 3.11
N GLY A 121 -2.93 34.09 3.39
CA GLY A 121 -3.29 33.48 4.66
C GLY A 121 -2.21 32.48 5.03
N GLN A 122 -1.25 32.92 5.82
CA GLN A 122 -0.53 32.01 6.69
C GLN A 122 -1.59 31.29 7.53
N LEU A 123 -2.09 30.14 7.05
CA LEU A 123 -2.68 29.16 7.94
C LEU A 123 -1.59 28.90 8.98
N PRO A 124 -1.89 28.97 10.29
CA PRO A 124 -0.89 28.95 11.36
C PRO A 124 -0.07 27.65 11.44
N TYR A 125 -0.21 26.76 10.46
CA TYR A 125 0.35 25.42 10.38
C TYR A 125 0.71 24.98 8.94
N ASN A 126 0.93 25.90 8.00
CA ASN A 126 1.56 25.51 6.74
C ASN A 126 3.07 25.30 7.03
N PRO A 127 3.65 24.10 6.87
CA PRO A 127 5.10 23.95 6.96
C PRO A 127 5.75 24.92 5.96
N ILE A 128 6.90 25.48 6.36
CA ILE A 128 7.65 26.41 5.53
C ILE A 128 8.07 25.63 4.28
N CYS A 129 7.36 25.84 3.18
CA CYS A 129 7.87 25.69 1.82
C CYS A 129 9.34 26.10 1.79
N ASP A 130 10.23 25.33 1.15
CA ASP A 130 11.63 25.72 1.09
C ASP A 130 11.70 27.19 0.62
N PRO A 131 12.41 28.11 1.31
CA PRO A 131 12.52 29.50 0.88
C PRO A 131 12.95 29.68 -0.59
N GLN A 132 13.55 28.67 -1.24
CA GLN A 132 13.83 28.67 -2.68
C GLN A 132 12.58 28.52 -3.59
N SER A 133 11.50 27.87 -3.15
CA SER A 133 10.25 27.82 -3.92
C SER A 133 9.53 29.18 -3.96
N ASN A 134 10.02 30.16 -3.19
CA ASN A 134 9.47 31.51 -3.10
C ASN A 134 10.23 32.55 -3.95
N ILE A 135 11.18 32.15 -4.80
CA ILE A 135 12.04 33.07 -5.59
C ILE A 135 11.22 33.99 -6.53
N TYR A 136 9.97 33.64 -6.85
CA TYR A 136 9.10 34.42 -7.75
C TYR A 136 7.76 34.88 -7.16
N GLY A 137 7.56 34.77 -5.84
CA GLY A 137 6.29 35.17 -5.20
C GLY A 137 5.10 34.31 -5.62
N ARG A 138 5.31 33.02 -5.87
CA ARG A 138 4.26 32.00 -6.02
C ARG A 138 4.57 30.88 -5.04
N SER A 139 3.58 30.39 -4.31
CA SER A 139 3.71 29.16 -3.55
C SER A 139 3.49 28.00 -4.52
N TYR A 140 4.55 27.24 -4.82
CA TYR A 140 4.46 26.02 -5.64
C TYR A 140 4.12 24.78 -4.79
N CYS A 141 4.23 24.87 -3.46
CA CYS A 141 3.92 23.75 -2.59
C CYS A 141 2.42 23.45 -2.50
N ALA A 142 2.09 22.18 -2.65
CA ALA A 142 0.79 21.62 -2.37
C ALA A 142 0.94 20.41 -1.45
N GLN A 143 -0.09 20.14 -0.63
CA GLN A 143 -0.18 18.87 0.08
C GLN A 143 -0.75 17.80 -0.87
N THR A 144 -0.02 17.50 -1.95
CA THR A 144 -0.38 16.54 -3.00
C THR A 144 -0.68 15.17 -2.38
N GLY A 145 0.23 14.71 -1.53
CA GLY A 145 0.09 13.47 -0.79
C GLY A 145 0.82 12.28 -1.41
N ASN A 146 1.33 11.42 -0.55
CA ASN A 146 2.05 10.21 -0.91
C ASN A 146 1.08 9.06 -1.27
N PHE A 147 1.63 8.00 -1.86
CA PHE A 147 0.88 6.82 -2.30
C PHE A 147 1.60 5.51 -1.94
N TYR A 148 0.82 4.43 -1.86
CA TYR A 148 1.33 3.06 -1.83
C TYR A 148 1.50 2.52 -3.24
N VAL A 149 2.52 1.70 -3.42
CA VAL A 149 2.75 0.95 -4.64
C VAL A 149 2.44 -0.53 -4.37
N THR A 150 1.49 -1.10 -5.11
CA THR A 150 1.23 -2.53 -5.13
C THR A 150 1.52 -3.06 -6.54
N ILE A 151 2.42 -4.03 -6.64
CA ILE A 151 2.68 -4.76 -7.87
C ILE A 151 2.17 -6.18 -7.71
N THR A 152 1.49 -6.68 -8.73
CA THR A 152 1.04 -8.08 -8.81
C THR A 152 1.46 -8.66 -10.15
N ALA A 153 1.77 -9.95 -10.17
CA ALA A 153 2.09 -10.68 -11.39
C ALA A 153 1.87 -12.18 -11.20
N MET A 154 2.06 -12.94 -12.26
CA MET A 154 2.14 -14.40 -12.23
C MET A 154 3.59 -14.85 -12.43
N TRP A 155 4.04 -15.82 -11.65
CA TRP A 155 5.36 -16.44 -11.73
C TRP A 155 5.21 -17.96 -11.69
N ASN A 156 5.54 -18.63 -12.79
CA ASN A 156 5.38 -20.09 -12.94
C ASN A 156 3.96 -20.58 -12.59
N GLY A 157 2.93 -19.82 -12.97
CA GLY A 157 1.52 -20.12 -12.67
C GLY A 157 1.07 -19.76 -11.25
N ASN A 158 1.94 -19.30 -10.37
CA ASN A 158 1.60 -18.82 -9.02
C ASN A 158 1.50 -17.30 -8.99
N PRO A 159 0.56 -16.73 -8.21
CA PRO A 159 0.52 -15.28 -8.00
C PRO A 159 1.73 -14.83 -7.17
N ILE A 160 2.24 -13.65 -7.50
CA ILE A 160 3.28 -12.96 -6.74
C ILE A 160 2.89 -11.50 -6.54
N TYR A 161 3.45 -10.88 -5.51
CA TYR A 161 3.18 -9.48 -5.23
C TYR A 161 4.38 -8.76 -4.59
N SER A 162 4.38 -7.45 -4.69
CA SER A 162 5.17 -6.54 -3.86
C SER A 162 4.27 -5.40 -3.42
N GLN A 163 4.38 -4.97 -2.18
CA GLN A 163 3.61 -3.85 -1.66
C GLN A 163 4.50 -3.02 -0.75
N PHE A 164 4.59 -1.71 -1.01
CA PHE A 164 5.41 -0.79 -0.22
C PHE A 164 4.86 0.63 -0.30
N GLY A 165 5.28 1.47 0.64
CA GLY A 165 5.01 2.90 0.69
C GLY A 165 6.30 3.65 1.04
N PRO A 166 6.31 4.98 0.86
CA PRO A 166 7.48 5.79 1.16
C PRO A 166 7.76 5.87 2.66
N ASP A 167 6.79 5.64 3.55
CA ASP A 167 6.95 5.67 5.01
C ASP A 167 7.30 4.29 5.60
N PRO A 168 8.38 4.16 6.39
CA PRO A 168 8.70 2.92 7.12
C PRO A 168 7.66 2.52 8.17
N ASN A 169 6.78 3.44 8.59
CA ASN A 169 5.69 3.20 9.55
C ASN A 169 4.31 3.24 8.88
N GLY A 170 4.24 3.05 7.57
CA GLY A 170 3.00 3.17 6.81
C GLY A 170 1.85 2.28 7.35
N PRO A 171 0.59 2.76 7.29
CA PRO A 171 -0.58 1.96 7.65
C PRO A 171 -0.67 0.65 6.86
N GLY A 172 -1.35 -0.34 7.45
CA GLY A 172 -1.44 -1.68 6.88
C GLY A 172 -0.12 -2.48 6.89
N ASN A 173 0.89 -2.06 7.66
CA ASN A 173 2.26 -2.60 7.65
C ASN A 173 2.96 -2.49 6.28
N VAL A 174 2.49 -1.56 5.44
CA VAL A 174 3.06 -1.31 4.12
C VAL A 174 4.25 -0.37 4.28
N SER A 175 5.42 -0.95 4.55
CA SER A 175 6.69 -0.24 4.75
C SER A 175 7.64 -0.50 3.58
N ASN A 176 8.57 0.42 3.34
CA ASN A 176 9.70 0.13 2.45
C ASN A 176 10.78 -0.69 3.17
N ALA A 177 11.51 -1.48 2.39
CA ALA A 177 12.61 -2.31 2.87
C ALA A 177 13.87 -1.48 3.22
N ALA A 178 13.94 -0.21 2.82
CA ALA A 178 15.04 0.69 3.18
C ALA A 178 14.98 1.11 4.67
N GLY A 179 13.83 0.96 5.33
CA GLY A 179 13.64 1.26 6.75
C GLY A 179 13.68 2.76 7.08
N VAL A 180 13.65 3.62 6.06
CA VAL A 180 13.67 5.09 6.17
C VAL A 180 12.64 5.67 5.23
N PHE A 181 12.20 6.92 5.49
CA PHE A 181 11.31 7.57 4.54
C PHE A 181 12.02 7.80 3.20
N VAL A 182 11.33 7.50 2.11
CA VAL A 182 11.80 7.72 0.75
C VAL A 182 10.95 8.82 0.13
N GLY A 183 11.54 10.00 -0.09
CA GLY A 183 10.89 11.08 -0.83
C GLY A 183 10.69 10.66 -2.28
N TRP A 184 9.47 10.30 -2.61
CA TRP A 184 9.06 10.11 -3.99
C TRP A 184 8.77 11.50 -4.55
N GLU A 185 9.53 11.90 -5.57
CA GLU A 185 9.20 13.11 -6.33
C GLU A 185 9.09 14.35 -5.46
N GLY A 186 10.13 14.66 -4.69
CA GLY A 186 10.08 15.87 -3.87
C GLY A 186 9.14 15.88 -2.67
N LEU A 187 8.30 14.85 -2.50
CA LEU A 187 7.32 14.79 -1.42
C LEU A 187 7.95 14.44 -0.07
N ASP A 188 7.62 15.23 0.94
CA ASP A 188 8.00 14.97 2.33
C ASP A 188 7.11 13.88 2.99
N PRO A 189 7.46 13.42 4.20
CA PRO A 189 6.64 12.45 4.95
C PRO A 189 5.17 12.87 5.14
N ASN A 190 4.89 14.18 5.20
CA ASN A 190 3.55 14.72 5.39
C ASN A 190 2.81 14.95 4.05
N GLY A 191 3.46 14.68 2.92
CA GLY A 191 2.91 14.77 1.57
C GLY A 191 2.96 16.16 0.97
N TRP A 192 3.85 17.03 1.45
CA TRP A 192 4.10 18.34 0.86
C TRP A 192 5.14 18.24 -0.25
N SER A 193 4.86 18.90 -1.38
CA SER A 193 5.82 19.17 -2.45
C SER A 193 6.75 20.33 -2.13
N GLU A 194 7.81 20.50 -2.93
CA GLU A 194 8.68 21.68 -2.89
C GLU A 194 9.34 21.90 -1.52
N THR A 195 9.77 20.77 -0.93
CA THR A 195 10.45 20.70 0.37
C THR A 195 11.91 20.32 0.20
N ASN A 196 12.63 20.10 1.31
CA ASN A 196 13.99 19.56 1.26
C ASN A 196 14.08 18.11 0.72
N TYR A 197 12.95 17.49 0.36
CA TYR A 197 12.90 16.22 -0.36
C TYR A 197 12.90 16.41 -1.88
N ASP A 198 12.64 17.63 -2.38
CA ASP A 198 12.73 18.00 -3.80
C ASP A 198 14.18 18.22 -4.21
N VAL A 199 14.93 17.14 -4.15
CA VAL A 199 16.34 17.10 -4.51
C VAL A 199 16.44 16.24 -5.77
N HIS A 200 16.53 16.89 -6.93
CA HIS A 200 16.71 16.30 -8.26
C HIS A 200 18.11 15.67 -8.46
N SER A 201 18.51 14.80 -7.52
CA SER A 201 19.77 14.06 -7.60
C SER A 201 19.78 12.78 -6.74
N GLY A 202 18.61 12.29 -6.34
CA GLY A 202 18.48 11.24 -5.32
C GLY A 202 18.31 9.84 -5.89
N GLN A 203 19.33 8.98 -5.77
CA GLN A 203 19.12 7.53 -5.84
C GLN A 203 18.64 6.98 -4.50
N ILE A 204 17.63 6.10 -4.51
CA ILE A 204 17.30 5.29 -3.35
C ILE A 204 18.40 4.22 -3.24
N ILE A 205 19.22 4.33 -2.19
CA ILE A 205 20.30 3.36 -1.97
C ILE A 205 19.70 2.08 -1.37
N GLY A 206 19.76 0.99 -2.12
CA GLY A 206 19.38 -0.35 -1.66
C GLY A 206 18.02 -0.84 -2.14
N VAL A 207 17.51 -1.89 -1.49
CA VAL A 207 16.22 -2.50 -1.83
C VAL A 207 15.09 -1.63 -1.30
N LEU A 208 14.19 -1.22 -2.18
CA LEU A 208 12.98 -0.48 -1.84
C LEU A 208 11.88 -1.41 -1.34
N ALA A 209 11.72 -2.58 -1.98
CA ALA A 209 10.72 -3.57 -1.60
C ALA A 209 11.10 -4.97 -2.07
N ASN A 210 10.51 -5.97 -1.43
CA ASN A 210 10.65 -7.38 -1.80
C ASN A 210 9.42 -7.86 -2.57
N ILE A 211 9.62 -8.80 -3.48
CA ILE A 211 8.56 -9.56 -4.15
C ILE A 211 8.37 -10.87 -3.41
N TYR A 212 7.13 -11.20 -3.11
CA TYR A 212 6.73 -12.40 -2.39
C TYR A 212 5.81 -13.29 -3.22
N GLU A 213 5.80 -14.58 -2.90
CA GLU A 213 4.77 -15.50 -3.38
C GLU A 213 3.42 -15.22 -2.70
N GLY A 214 2.34 -15.20 -3.48
CA GLY A 214 0.97 -15.05 -3.00
C GLY A 214 0.25 -13.83 -3.54
N THR A 215 -0.77 -13.39 -2.80
CA THR A 215 -1.57 -12.20 -3.08
C THR A 215 -1.24 -11.10 -2.07
N PRO A 216 -1.31 -9.81 -2.49
CA PRO A 216 -1.02 -8.72 -1.56
C PRO A 216 -2.09 -8.66 -0.46
N PRO A 217 -1.70 -8.34 0.79
CA PRO A 217 -2.69 -8.03 1.81
C PRO A 217 -3.45 -6.75 1.43
N PRO A 218 -4.68 -6.55 1.96
CA PRO A 218 -5.42 -5.32 1.74
C PRO A 218 -4.64 -4.09 2.20
N VAL A 219 -4.64 -3.02 1.39
CA VAL A 219 -4.14 -1.71 1.83
C VAL A 219 -5.20 -1.07 2.71
N GLU A 220 -5.06 -1.20 4.02
CA GLU A 220 -6.00 -0.60 4.98
C GLU A 220 -5.66 0.86 5.22
N LEU A 221 -6.27 1.75 4.42
CA LEU A 221 -6.12 3.20 4.56
C LEU A 221 -6.70 3.75 5.88
N ASN A 222 -7.58 2.99 6.54
CA ASN A 222 -8.22 3.35 7.80
C ASN A 222 -8.62 2.07 8.56
N SER A 223 -7.65 1.31 9.07
CA SER A 223 -7.90 0.06 9.77
C SER A 223 -8.78 0.26 11.01
N VAL A 224 -10.10 0.19 10.84
CA VAL A 224 -11.01 -0.22 11.91
C VAL A 224 -10.88 -1.74 11.96
N PRO A 225 -10.38 -2.34 13.05
CA PRO A 225 -10.21 -3.78 13.12
C PRO A 225 -11.52 -4.48 12.76
N GLU A 226 -11.48 -5.35 11.75
CA GLU A 226 -12.68 -6.08 11.35
C GLU A 226 -13.19 -6.93 12.53
N PRO A 227 -14.52 -6.98 12.74
CA PRO A 227 -15.13 -7.66 13.89
C PRO A 227 -14.86 -9.17 13.95
N GLU A 228 -14.38 -9.78 12.87
CA GLU A 228 -13.99 -11.20 12.81
C GLU A 228 -12.83 -11.51 13.77
N SER A 229 -11.90 -10.56 13.95
CA SER A 229 -10.79 -10.62 14.92
C SER A 229 -11.31 -10.67 16.37
N LEU A 230 -12.40 -9.94 16.65
CA LEU A 230 -13.07 -9.93 17.95
C LEU A 230 -13.90 -11.19 18.17
N GLY A 231 -14.45 -11.79 17.10
CA GLY A 231 -15.18 -13.05 17.14
C GLY A 231 -14.32 -14.21 17.66
N LEU A 232 -13.08 -14.33 17.22
CA LEU A 232 -12.13 -15.36 17.67
C LEU A 232 -11.72 -15.19 19.14
N VAL A 233 -11.56 -13.96 19.63
CA VAL A 233 -11.31 -13.66 21.05
C VAL A 233 -12.56 -13.93 21.91
N GLY A 234 -13.75 -13.61 21.41
CA GLY A 234 -15.02 -13.88 22.09
C GLY A 234 -15.30 -15.37 22.27
N ILE A 235 -15.03 -16.19 21.26
CA ILE A 235 -15.22 -17.65 21.32
C ILE A 235 -14.23 -18.31 22.30
N SER A 236 -12.98 -17.84 22.35
CA SER A 236 -11.96 -18.40 23.24
C SER A 236 -12.21 -18.06 24.73
N LEU A 237 -12.83 -16.92 25.03
CA LEU A 237 -13.28 -16.58 26.39
C LEU A 237 -14.50 -17.40 26.83
N LEU A 238 -15.45 -17.70 25.94
CA LEU A 238 -16.60 -18.56 26.24
C LEU A 238 -16.18 -20.02 26.51
N GLY A 239 -15.15 -20.52 25.80
CA GLY A 239 -14.58 -21.85 26.04
C GLY A 239 -13.98 -22.02 27.44
N LEU A 240 -13.28 -21.00 27.95
CA LEU A 240 -12.68 -21.02 29.29
C LEU A 240 -13.73 -20.90 30.43
N GLY A 241 -14.85 -20.22 30.19
CA GLY A 241 -15.93 -20.07 31.17
C GLY A 241 -16.72 -21.36 31.45
N LEU A 242 -16.84 -22.24 30.44
CA LEU A 242 -17.62 -23.48 30.56
C LEU A 242 -16.83 -24.66 31.15
N SER A 243 -15.50 -24.57 31.25
CA SER A 243 -14.67 -25.64 31.85
C SER A 243 -14.60 -25.63 33.38
N ARG A 244 -15.19 -24.64 34.07
CA ARG A 244 -15.28 -24.59 35.55
C ARG A 244 -16.62 -25.04 36.12
N ARG A 245 -17.15 -26.18 35.68
CA ARG A 245 -18.22 -26.87 36.42
C ARG A 245 -17.91 -28.35 36.63
N LYS A 246 -17.34 -28.65 37.80
CA LYS A 246 -17.42 -29.92 38.56
C LYS A 246 -16.73 -29.63 39.90
N MET A 247 -17.26 -29.95 41.08
CA MET A 247 -18.02 -31.13 41.50
C MET A 247 -18.85 -30.81 42.76
N LEU A 248 -20.07 -31.34 42.83
CA LEU A 248 -20.84 -31.46 44.07
C LEU A 248 -20.13 -32.43 45.04
N PRO A 249 -20.12 -32.16 46.36
CA PRO A 249 -19.56 -33.08 47.34
C PRO A 249 -20.49 -34.29 47.53
N ARG A 250 -19.92 -35.50 47.47
CA ARG A 250 -20.59 -36.74 47.87
C ARG A 250 -20.67 -36.79 49.41
N PRO A 251 -21.84 -37.10 50.00
CA PRO A 251 -21.92 -37.37 51.43
C PRO A 251 -21.36 -38.77 51.71
N GLY A 252 -20.40 -38.86 52.63
CA GLY A 252 -19.89 -40.14 53.15
C GLY A 252 -20.82 -40.72 54.22
N PRO A 253 -20.88 -42.05 54.39
CA PRO A 253 -21.63 -42.65 55.48
C PRO A 253 -20.80 -42.64 56.76
N ALA A 254 -21.42 -42.25 57.88
CA ALA A 254 -20.89 -42.48 59.22
C ALA A 254 -21.80 -43.48 59.94
N ARG A 255 -21.25 -44.70 60.07
CA ARG A 255 -21.55 -45.82 61.00
C ARG A 255 -22.97 -46.40 61.04
#